data_AF-A0A0G4MXA6-F1
#
_entry.id   AF-A0A0G4MXA6-F1
#
_cell.length_a   1.000
_cell.length_b   1.000
_cell.length_c   1.000
_cell.angle_alpha   90.00
_cell.angle_beta   90.00
_cell.angle_gamma   90.00
#
_symmetry.space_group_name_H-M   'P 1'
#
loop_
_entity.id
_entity.type
_entity.pdbx_description
1 polymer ?
#
loop_
_entity_poly.entity_id
_entity_poly.type
_entity_poly.pdbx_seq_one_letter_code
_entity_poly.pdbx_strand_id
1 'polypeptide(L)'
;MHRSVARSLLSTTDKRLWKRIWWTLFTRDRLLALTLGRPMLINLADSDVEMIRDEDFNEDEPGRASKVPPNPAHVQFFLRYVALCEILGEILSRQCSMWAQTRFKELDMDDVLFHESALARWHGECPAIVSLDSPERDHFWAAVL
;
A
#
# COMPACT_ATOMS: atom_id res chain seq x y z
N MET A 1 -7.59 -14.88 1.22
CA MET A 1 -8.20 -13.69 0.60
C MET A 1 -7.38 -13.12 -0.57
N HIS A 2 -6.41 -13.85 -1.13
CA HIS A 2 -5.61 -13.39 -2.27
C HIS A 2 -6.34 -13.47 -3.62
N ARG A 3 -7.64 -13.82 -3.59
CA ARG A 3 -8.48 -13.97 -4.77
C ARG A 3 -9.49 -12.82 -4.87
N SER A 4 -9.69 -12.29 -6.07
CA SER A 4 -10.68 -11.27 -6.40
C SER A 4 -12.08 -11.84 -6.18
N VAL A 5 -12.92 -10.98 -5.63
CA VAL A 5 -14.34 -11.23 -5.42
C VAL A 5 -15.21 -10.44 -6.39
N ALA A 6 -14.63 -9.80 -7.42
CA ALA A 6 -15.38 -8.97 -8.37
C ALA A 6 -16.56 -9.72 -9.01
N ARG A 7 -16.36 -11.00 -9.34
CA ARG A 7 -17.37 -11.89 -9.97
C ARG A 7 -18.24 -12.65 -8.96
N SER A 8 -18.09 -12.40 -7.66
CA SER A 8 -18.90 -13.05 -6.63
C SER A 8 -20.29 -12.44 -6.50
N LEU A 9 -21.15 -13.12 -5.75
CA LEU A 9 -22.50 -12.65 -5.38
C LEU A 9 -22.51 -11.70 -4.17
N LEU A 10 -21.34 -11.24 -3.71
CA LEU A 10 -21.25 -10.26 -2.63
C LEU A 10 -21.86 -8.92 -3.06
N SER A 11 -22.31 -8.16 -2.06
CA SER A 11 -22.74 -6.77 -2.25
C SER A 11 -21.58 -5.89 -2.74
N THR A 12 -21.87 -4.70 -3.26
CA THR A 12 -20.82 -3.79 -3.76
C THR A 12 -19.91 -3.35 -2.61
N THR A 13 -20.50 -3.01 -1.47
CA THR A 13 -19.81 -2.60 -0.25
C THR A 13 -18.98 -3.75 0.33
N ASP A 14 -19.46 -4.99 0.28
CA ASP A 14 -18.67 -6.15 0.74
C ASP A 14 -17.45 -6.40 -0.17
N LYS A 15 -17.59 -6.24 -1.50
CA LYS A 15 -16.46 -6.35 -2.44
C LYS A 15 -15.41 -5.27 -2.18
N ARG A 16 -15.85 -4.03 -1.95
CA ARG A 16 -14.96 -2.91 -1.60
C ARG A 16 -14.27 -3.15 -0.26
N LEU A 17 -15.00 -3.61 0.75
CA LEU A 17 -14.45 -3.98 2.05
C LEU A 17 -13.42 -5.10 1.95
N TRP A 18 -13.67 -6.13 1.11
CA TRP A 18 -12.71 -7.20 0.84
C TRP A 18 -11.38 -6.65 0.32
N LYS A 19 -11.41 -5.72 -0.64
CA LYS A 19 -10.20 -5.07 -1.16
C LYS A 19 -9.48 -4.28 -0.07
N ARG A 20 -10.21 -3.48 0.74
CA ARG A 20 -9.63 -2.74 1.88
C ARG A 20 -8.93 -3.67 2.86
N ILE A 21 -9.56 -4.79 3.23
CA ILE A 21 -8.97 -5.79 4.14
C ILE A 21 -7.72 -6.41 3.52
N TRP A 22 -7.80 -6.84 2.26
CA TRP A 22 -6.67 -7.44 1.56
C TRP A 22 -5.44 -6.52 1.53
N TRP A 23 -5.62 -5.26 1.12
CA TRP A 23 -4.54 -4.29 1.04
C TRP A 23 -4.02 -3.85 2.42
N THR A 24 -4.84 -3.95 3.47
CA THR A 24 -4.38 -3.78 4.86
C THR A 24 -3.48 -4.94 5.29
N LEU A 25 -3.82 -6.17 4.93
CA LEU A 25 -2.96 -7.33 5.20
C LEU A 25 -1.64 -7.26 4.44
N PHE A 26 -1.69 -6.84 3.18
CA PHE A 26 -0.50 -6.61 2.35
C PHE A 26 0.47 -5.62 3.00
N THR A 27 0.00 -4.42 3.34
CA THR A 27 0.86 -3.39 3.96
C THR A 27 1.42 -3.85 5.30
N ARG A 28 0.63 -4.58 6.10
CA ARG A 28 1.08 -5.17 7.37
C ARG A 28 2.18 -6.20 7.16
N ASP A 29 2.07 -7.07 6.17
CA ASP A 29 3.11 -8.06 5.83
C ASP A 29 4.45 -7.38 5.48
N ARG A 30 4.41 -6.30 4.68
CA ARG A 30 5.60 -5.51 4.31
C ARG A 30 6.27 -4.87 5.53
N LEU A 31 5.49 -4.25 6.41
CA LEU A 31 6.04 -3.68 7.65
C LEU A 31 6.63 -4.73 8.59
N LEU A 32 5.98 -5.89 8.72
CA LEU A 32 6.49 -6.97 9.58
C LEU A 32 7.77 -7.57 9.00
N ALA A 33 7.85 -7.75 7.68
CA ALA A 33 9.06 -8.18 7.00
C ALA A 33 10.22 -7.19 7.25
N LEU A 34 9.98 -5.89 7.09
CA LEU A 34 10.96 -4.84 7.37
C LEU A 34 11.42 -4.85 8.84
N THR A 35 10.48 -4.82 9.79
CA THR A 35 10.78 -4.62 11.22
C THR A 35 11.38 -5.87 11.87
N LEU A 36 11.02 -7.06 11.40
CA LEU A 36 11.45 -8.34 11.98
C LEU A 36 12.52 -9.06 11.15
N GLY A 37 12.91 -8.52 9.99
CA GLY A 37 13.87 -9.14 9.07
C GLY A 37 13.39 -10.50 8.52
N ARG A 38 12.08 -10.69 8.38
CA ARG A 38 11.47 -11.95 7.93
C ARG A 38 11.09 -11.89 6.44
N PRO A 39 11.09 -13.02 5.73
CA PRO A 39 10.53 -13.07 4.38
C PRO A 39 9.07 -12.60 4.36
N MET A 40 8.70 -11.85 3.33
CA MET A 40 7.30 -11.47 3.08
C MET A 40 6.47 -12.73 2.81
N LEU A 41 5.28 -12.80 3.39
CA LEU A 41 4.38 -13.94 3.21
C LEU A 41 3.49 -13.76 1.98
N ILE A 42 3.15 -12.53 1.62
CA ILE A 42 2.24 -12.23 0.51
C ILE A 42 3.06 -11.96 -0.76
N ASN A 43 2.90 -12.83 -1.75
CA ASN A 43 3.39 -12.62 -3.11
C ASN A 43 2.26 -12.05 -3.99
N LEU A 44 2.49 -10.88 -4.60
CA LEU A 44 1.50 -10.26 -5.50
C LEU A 44 1.31 -11.06 -6.79
N ALA A 45 2.32 -11.79 -7.27
CA ALA A 45 2.20 -12.60 -8.48
C ALA A 45 1.20 -13.77 -8.32
N ASP A 46 0.97 -14.22 -7.08
CA ASP A 46 0.02 -15.30 -6.76
C ASP A 46 -1.37 -14.75 -6.39
N SER A 47 -1.53 -13.42 -6.40
CA SER A 47 -2.73 -12.71 -5.98
C SER A 47 -3.42 -12.06 -7.18
N ASP A 48 -4.75 -12.12 -7.24
CA ASP A 48 -5.54 -11.53 -8.34
C ASP A 48 -6.56 -10.47 -7.86
N VAL A 49 -6.41 -9.99 -6.61
CA VAL A 49 -7.16 -8.84 -6.08
C VAL A 49 -6.71 -7.57 -6.77
N GLU A 50 -7.66 -6.79 -7.28
CA GLU A 50 -7.38 -5.58 -8.04
C GLU A 50 -6.79 -4.48 -7.14
N MET A 51 -6.01 -3.57 -7.74
CA MET A 51 -5.46 -2.42 -7.04
C MET A 51 -6.57 -1.61 -6.36
N ILE A 52 -6.29 -1.19 -5.13
CA ILE A 52 -7.25 -0.39 -4.36
C ILE A 52 -7.37 1.01 -4.94
N ARG A 53 -8.60 1.54 -4.94
CA ARG A 53 -8.94 2.86 -5.45
C ARG A 53 -9.76 3.64 -4.42
N ASP A 54 -9.92 4.93 -4.66
CA ASP A 54 -10.75 5.82 -3.85
C ASP A 54 -12.21 5.34 -3.78
N GLU A 55 -12.75 4.82 -4.88
CA GLU A 55 -14.09 4.22 -4.93
C GLU A 55 -14.28 3.05 -3.96
N ASP A 56 -13.19 2.35 -3.60
CA ASP A 56 -13.23 1.23 -2.65
C ASP A 56 -13.46 1.69 -1.21
N PHE A 57 -13.51 3.00 -0.94
CA PHE A 57 -13.89 3.58 0.36
C PHE A 57 -15.33 4.07 0.39
N ASN A 58 -16.05 4.02 -0.74
CA ASN A 58 -17.46 4.33 -0.75
C ASN A 58 -18.29 3.14 -0.22
N GLU A 59 -19.10 3.37 0.81
CA GLU A 59 -19.98 2.36 1.43
C GLU A 59 -21.44 2.45 0.97
N ASP A 60 -21.75 3.30 0.00
CA ASP A 60 -23.06 3.42 -0.61
C ASP A 60 -23.49 2.12 -1.32
N GLU A 61 -24.72 1.69 -1.07
CA GLU A 61 -25.41 0.61 -1.76
C GLU A 61 -26.64 1.14 -2.52
N PRO A 62 -27.13 0.46 -3.56
CA PRO A 62 -28.38 0.81 -4.24
C PRO A 62 -29.54 0.91 -3.24
N GLY A 63 -30.12 2.10 -3.12
CA GLY A 63 -31.22 2.38 -2.19
C GLY A 63 -30.79 2.60 -0.72
N ARG A 64 -29.49 2.58 -0.42
CA ARG A 64 -28.96 2.84 0.93
C ARG A 64 -27.66 3.65 0.84
N ALA A 65 -27.79 4.97 0.90
CA ALA A 65 -26.64 5.86 1.05
C ALA A 65 -25.98 5.67 2.43
N SER A 66 -24.65 5.73 2.46
CA SER A 66 -23.89 5.80 3.69
C SER A 66 -24.22 7.09 4.43
N LYS A 67 -24.29 7.02 5.76
CA LYS A 67 -24.53 8.20 6.62
C LYS A 67 -23.28 9.08 6.74
N VAL A 68 -22.11 8.53 6.44
CA VAL A 68 -20.82 9.18 6.64
C VAL A 68 -19.99 9.01 5.37
N PRO A 69 -19.66 10.11 4.66
CA PRO A 69 -18.75 10.02 3.52
C PRO A 69 -17.33 9.70 3.98
N PRO A 70 -16.52 9.00 3.16
CA PRO A 70 -15.14 8.72 3.49
C PRO A 70 -14.33 10.02 3.58
N ASN A 71 -13.47 10.14 4.59
CA ASN A 71 -12.59 11.30 4.71
C ASN A 71 -11.51 11.25 3.61
N PRO A 72 -11.42 12.26 2.73
CA PRO A 72 -10.46 12.28 1.62
C PRO A 72 -9.00 12.12 2.05
N ALA A 73 -8.62 12.67 3.21
CA ALA A 73 -7.26 12.55 3.74
C ALA A 73 -6.93 11.09 4.09
N HIS A 74 -7.87 10.37 4.71
CA HIS A 74 -7.67 8.96 5.09
C HIS A 74 -7.56 8.07 3.85
N VAL A 75 -8.40 8.33 2.85
CA VAL A 75 -8.39 7.59 1.57
C VAL A 75 -7.06 7.81 0.87
N GLN A 76 -6.67 9.07 0.65
CA GLN A 76 -5.41 9.39 -0.01
C GLN A 76 -4.21 8.83 0.76
N PHE A 77 -4.20 8.95 2.09
CA PHE A 77 -3.16 8.35 2.92
C PHE A 77 -3.04 6.85 2.65
N PHE A 78 -4.15 6.11 2.70
CA PHE A 78 -4.11 4.66 2.51
C PHE A 78 -3.62 4.27 1.13
N LEU A 79 -4.07 4.96 0.07
CA LEU A 79 -3.62 4.70 -1.30
C LEU A 79 -2.11 4.93 -1.45
N ARG A 80 -1.59 6.04 -0.89
CA ARG A 80 -0.15 6.36 -0.93
C ARG A 80 0.66 5.39 -0.10
N TYR A 81 0.14 5.00 1.05
CA TYR A 81 0.76 4.05 1.94
C TYR A 81 0.88 2.65 1.33
N VAL A 82 -0.14 2.19 0.60
CA VAL A 82 -0.08 0.95 -0.20
C VAL A 82 1.02 1.03 -1.25
N ALA A 83 1.07 2.11 -2.04
CA ALA A 83 2.09 2.29 -3.07
C ALA A 83 3.52 2.31 -2.49
N LEU A 84 3.71 2.95 -1.32
CA LEU A 84 4.99 2.93 -0.62
C LEU A 84 5.37 1.51 -0.20
N CYS A 85 4.40 0.72 0.28
CA CYS A 85 4.61 -0.67 0.66
C CYS A 85 4.95 -1.58 -0.54
N GLU A 86 4.53 -1.24 -1.76
CA GLU A 86 4.98 -1.95 -2.98
C GLU A 86 6.47 -1.72 -3.22
N ILE A 87 6.93 -0.46 -3.18
CA ILE A 87 8.36 -0.11 -3.29
C ILE A 87 9.18 -0.80 -2.20
N LEU A 88 8.68 -0.77 -0.96
CA LEU A 88 9.31 -1.46 0.17
C LEU A 88 9.42 -2.98 -0.08
N GLY A 89 8.39 -3.59 -0.65
CA GLY A 89 8.41 -5.01 -0.98
C GLY A 89 9.50 -5.37 -2.00
N GLU A 90 9.70 -4.53 -3.02
CA GLU A 90 10.78 -4.74 -4.00
C GLU A 90 12.16 -4.68 -3.33
N ILE A 91 12.42 -3.66 -2.51
CA ILE A 91 13.67 -3.49 -1.77
C ILE A 91 13.93 -4.71 -0.86
N LEU A 92 12.92 -5.13 -0.10
CA LEU A 92 13.03 -6.26 0.84
C LEU A 92 13.25 -7.60 0.14
N SER A 93 12.62 -7.83 -1.02
CA SER A 93 12.80 -9.07 -1.78
C SER A 93 14.26 -9.29 -2.20
N ARG A 94 14.97 -8.21 -2.53
CA ARG A 94 16.39 -8.21 -2.90
C ARG A 94 17.27 -8.42 -1.67
N GLN A 95 16.99 -7.72 -0.58
CA GLN A 95 17.73 -7.87 0.67
C GLN A 95 17.60 -9.26 1.28
N CYS A 96 16.41 -9.87 1.30
CA CYS A 96 16.25 -11.24 1.78
C CYS A 96 17.00 -12.27 0.91
N SER A 97 17.07 -12.07 -0.41
CA SER A 97 17.90 -12.89 -1.31
C SER A 97 19.39 -12.77 -0.98
N MET A 98 19.84 -11.55 -0.65
CA MET A 98 21.21 -11.29 -0.19
C MET A 98 21.50 -11.78 1.23
N TRP A 99 20.52 -11.85 2.13
CA TRP A 99 20.72 -12.37 3.50
C TRP A 99 20.75 -13.91 3.51
N ALA A 100 20.05 -14.55 2.58
CA ALA A 100 20.05 -16.02 2.42
C ALA A 100 21.37 -16.56 1.82
N GLN A 101 22.15 -15.73 1.13
CA GLN A 101 23.43 -16.09 0.56
C GLN A 101 24.51 -15.30 1.32
N THR A 102 25.41 -15.94 2.05
CA THR A 102 26.49 -15.31 2.84
C THR A 102 27.49 -14.51 1.98
N ARG A 103 27.02 -13.43 1.35
CA ARG A 103 27.73 -12.49 0.50
C ARG A 103 27.07 -11.14 0.77
N PHE A 104 27.68 -10.37 1.66
CA PHE A 104 27.68 -8.92 1.53
C PHE A 104 28.39 -8.59 0.20
N LYS A 105 27.74 -8.87 -0.93
CA LYS A 105 28.15 -8.33 -2.22
C LYS A 105 27.73 -6.87 -2.19
N GLU A 106 28.65 -6.01 -2.59
CA GLU A 106 28.48 -4.56 -2.69
C GLU A 106 27.05 -4.22 -3.14
N LEU A 107 26.40 -3.29 -2.42
CA LEU A 107 25.12 -2.72 -2.84
C LEU A 107 25.26 -2.28 -4.29
N ASP A 108 24.41 -2.82 -5.17
CA ASP A 108 24.38 -2.42 -6.56
C ASP A 108 23.91 -0.96 -6.63
N MET A 109 24.78 -0.04 -7.02
CA MET A 109 24.47 1.38 -7.04
C MET A 109 23.35 1.72 -8.03
N ASP A 110 23.22 0.94 -9.12
CA ASP A 110 22.13 1.12 -10.07
C ASP A 110 20.77 0.73 -9.43
N ASP A 111 20.77 -0.29 -8.57
CA ASP A 111 19.60 -0.71 -7.80
C ASP A 111 19.18 0.34 -6.77
N VAL A 112 20.15 0.88 -6.04
CA VAL A 112 19.92 1.97 -5.09
C VAL A 112 19.30 3.16 -5.80
N LEU A 113 19.89 3.58 -6.93
CA LEU A 113 19.39 4.72 -7.71
C LEU A 113 17.98 4.49 -8.28
N PHE A 114 17.68 3.26 -8.69
CA PHE A 114 16.34 2.88 -9.15
C PHE A 114 15.30 3.07 -8.05
N HIS A 115 15.58 2.57 -6.85
CA HIS A 115 14.67 2.69 -5.71
C HIS A 115 14.57 4.13 -5.19
N GLU A 116 15.67 4.90 -5.17
CA GLU A 116 15.64 6.33 -4.87
C GLU A 116 14.74 7.10 -5.85
N SER A 117 14.84 6.80 -7.15
CA SER A 117 14.00 7.41 -8.18
C SER A 117 12.52 7.04 -8.01
N ALA A 118 12.24 5.79 -7.64
CA ALA A 118 10.88 5.33 -7.35
C ALA A 118 10.27 6.06 -6.13
N LEU A 119 11.05 6.22 -5.06
CA LEU A 119 10.65 6.96 -3.86
C LEU A 119 10.46 8.46 -4.15
N ALA A 120 11.36 9.07 -4.92
CA ALA A 120 11.23 10.48 -5.31
C ALA A 120 9.97 10.72 -6.15
N ARG A 121 9.65 9.80 -7.08
CA ARG A 121 8.42 9.84 -7.86
C ARG A 121 7.19 9.66 -6.96
N TRP A 122 7.18 8.66 -6.08
CA TRP A 122 6.10 8.46 -5.12
C TRP A 122 5.85 9.72 -4.28
N HIS A 123 6.91 10.35 -3.78
CA HIS A 123 6.84 11.60 -3.01
C HIS A 123 6.28 12.75 -3.85
N GLY A 124 6.71 12.90 -5.10
CA GLY A 124 6.20 13.93 -6.01
C GLY A 124 4.73 13.73 -6.41
N GLU A 125 4.24 12.49 -6.41
CA GLU A 125 2.83 12.16 -6.68
C GLU A 125 1.93 12.31 -5.45
N CYS A 126 2.47 12.54 -4.25
CA CYS A 126 1.70 12.71 -3.01
C CYS A 126 0.82 13.98 -3.07
N PRO A 127 -0.52 13.85 -2.88
CA PRO A 127 -1.41 14.99 -2.88
C PRO A 127 -1.13 15.93 -1.69
N ALA A 128 -1.39 17.22 -1.87
CA ALA A 128 -1.19 18.23 -0.84
C ALA A 128 -1.89 17.90 0.49
N ILE A 129 -3.05 17.23 0.46
CA ILE A 129 -3.81 16.84 1.66
C ILE A 129 -3.09 15.85 2.59
N VAL A 130 -2.08 15.14 2.08
CA VAL A 130 -1.24 14.19 2.83
C VAL A 130 0.25 14.51 2.73
N SER A 131 0.60 15.65 2.11
CA SER A 131 1.99 16.08 1.96
C SER A 131 2.48 16.73 3.25
N LEU A 132 3.70 16.37 3.66
CA LEU A 132 4.42 16.98 4.77
C LEU A 132 4.66 18.49 4.57
N ASP A 133 4.70 18.94 3.32
CA ASP A 133 4.96 20.33 2.96
C ASP A 133 3.70 21.21 3.00
N SER A 134 2.53 20.62 3.22
CA SER A 134 1.27 21.34 3.27
C SER A 134 1.23 22.32 4.45
N PRO A 135 0.73 23.56 4.27
CA PRO A 135 0.57 24.53 5.37
C PRO A 135 -0.41 24.05 6.45
N GLU A 136 -1.27 23.08 6.15
CA GLU A 136 -2.15 22.38 7.10
C GLU A 136 -1.39 21.25 7.84
N ARG A 137 -0.21 21.58 8.39
CA ARG A 137 0.75 20.65 9.03
C ARG A 137 0.20 19.84 10.22
N ASP A 138 -0.97 20.21 10.74
CA ASP A 138 -1.55 19.63 11.95
C ASP A 138 -2.38 18.36 11.71
N HIS A 139 -2.26 17.72 10.54
CA HIS A 139 -2.98 16.47 10.30
C HIS A 139 -2.08 15.25 10.52
N PHE A 140 -2.40 14.48 11.57
CA PHE A 140 -1.74 13.22 11.99
C PHE A 140 -1.30 12.31 10.83
N TRP A 141 -2.11 12.19 9.77
CA TRP A 141 -1.85 11.32 8.63
C TRP A 141 -0.70 11.79 7.72
N ALA A 142 -0.45 13.10 7.63
CA ALA A 142 0.72 13.60 6.90
C ALA A 142 2.02 13.25 7.63
N ALA A 143 2.01 13.22 8.97
CA ALA A 143 3.18 12.88 9.78
C ALA A 143 3.53 11.38 9.82
N VAL A 144 2.60 10.52 9.40
CA VAL A 144 2.74 9.05 9.45
C VAL A 144 3.04 8.46 8.06
N LEU A 145 2.93 9.27 7.00
CA LEU A 145 3.21 8.88 5.62
C LEU A 145 4.70 9.11 5.28
#